data_AF-A0A662WZD3-F1
#
_entry.id   AF-A0A662WZD3-F1
#
_cell.length_a   1.000
_cell.length_b   1.000
_cell.length_c   1.000
_cell.angle_alpha   90.00
_cell.angle_beta   90.00
_cell.angle_gamma   90.00
#
_symmetry.space_group_name_H-M   'P 1'
#
loop_
_entity.id
_entity.type
_entity.pdbx_description
1 polymer ?
#
loop_
_entity_poly.entity_id
_entity_poly.type
_entity_poly.pdbx_seq_one_letter_code
_entity_poly.pdbx_strand_id
1 'polypeptide(L)'
;MLRRLVCLGATVAAISATPAVATTFSTLGDGSAASTVAQVAPSDGYYQDDNSTASNATQQQSATGSAAAGYVSSSSGSNSVSLGTTHVQHSIRSGDVSSVGVNLGGWLVAEHWMTGAADFWQGVGEDDAGKGEYTAIAKATDPDTIRSNLENHHSTFITESDIADIAAAGLNTVRVPVGYWIVGFDHDDPSGAADWEVYTNGTLKYLDALITDWAKKHNIAVLISLHAAKGSQNG
;
A
#
# COMPACT_ATOMS: atom_id res chain seq x y z
N MET A 1 22.18 -15.96 12.75
CA MET A 1 21.90 -16.07 14.20
C MET A 1 20.52 -15.47 14.45
N LEU A 2 19.73 -16.17 15.26
CA LEU A 2 18.28 -16.10 15.41
C LEU A 2 17.83 -14.82 16.17
N ARG A 3 17.10 -13.90 15.52
CA ARG A 3 16.29 -12.87 16.21
C ARG A 3 15.03 -12.52 15.41
N ARG A 4 14.07 -13.44 15.40
CA ARG A 4 12.64 -13.14 15.26
C ARG A 4 11.96 -13.65 16.52
N LEU A 5 10.91 -12.96 16.94
CA LEU A 5 9.96 -13.32 18.02
C LEU A 5 10.26 -12.75 19.42
N VAL A 6 9.79 -11.53 19.67
CA VAL A 6 9.22 -11.16 20.97
C VAL A 6 7.90 -10.42 20.70
N CYS A 7 6.85 -10.86 21.40
CA CYS A 7 5.48 -10.33 21.43
C CYS A 7 4.50 -10.75 20.31
N LEU A 8 4.25 -12.06 20.18
CA LEU A 8 2.88 -12.54 19.96
C LEU A 8 2.63 -13.77 20.82
N GLY A 9 2.17 -13.52 22.04
CA GLY A 9 1.84 -14.53 23.02
C GLY A 9 0.77 -13.99 23.96
N ALA A 10 -0.44 -13.85 23.44
CA ALA A 10 -1.62 -13.57 24.26
C ALA A 10 -2.79 -14.45 23.79
N THR A 11 -3.03 -15.46 24.61
CA THR A 11 -4.22 -16.25 24.85
C THR A 11 -5.51 -15.72 24.22
N VAL A 12 -6.19 -16.58 23.45
CA VAL A 12 -7.59 -16.41 23.05
C VAL A 12 -8.46 -16.41 24.32
N ALA A 13 -9.01 -15.25 24.67
CA ALA A 13 -10.16 -15.14 25.56
C ALA A 13 -11.27 -14.42 24.80
N ALA A 14 -12.35 -15.15 24.52
CA ALA A 14 -13.55 -14.61 23.91
C ALA A 14 -14.16 -13.56 24.85
N ILE A 15 -14.18 -12.30 24.42
CA ILE A 15 -14.97 -11.25 25.06
C ILE A 15 -16.20 -11.02 24.17
N SER A 16 -17.34 -11.48 24.67
CA SER A 16 -18.63 -11.00 24.21
C SER A 16 -18.84 -9.58 24.76
N ALA A 17 -19.11 -8.62 23.89
CA ALA A 17 -19.47 -7.26 24.31
C ALA A 17 -20.75 -6.85 23.58
N THR A 18 -21.81 -6.65 24.37
CA THR A 18 -23.06 -5.99 23.98
C THR A 18 -22.82 -4.49 23.73
N PRO A 19 -23.61 -3.84 22.86
CA PRO A 19 -23.36 -2.46 22.45
C PRO A 19 -24.01 -1.50 23.45
N ALA A 20 -23.23 -0.63 24.10
CA ALA A 20 -23.78 0.52 24.81
C ALA A 20 -22.77 1.65 25.00
N VAL A 21 -23.15 2.82 24.46
CA VAL A 21 -22.73 4.20 24.79
C VAL A 21 -21.34 4.64 24.29
N ALA A 22 -21.35 5.30 23.13
CA ALA A 22 -20.30 6.21 22.69
C ALA A 22 -20.38 7.51 23.51
N THR A 23 -19.31 7.84 24.24
CA THR A 23 -19.08 9.17 24.80
C THR A 23 -18.13 9.96 23.89
N THR A 24 -18.59 11.17 23.57
CA THR A 24 -18.03 12.24 22.75
C THR A 24 -16.54 12.54 22.94
N PHE A 25 -15.86 12.84 21.82
CA PHE A 25 -14.50 13.39 21.77
C PHE A 25 -14.59 14.92 21.57
N SER A 26 -14.00 15.69 22.49
CA SER A 26 -14.00 17.17 22.47
C SER A 26 -12.96 17.71 21.50
N THR A 27 -13.36 18.60 20.60
CA THR A 27 -12.47 19.39 19.75
C THR A 27 -11.88 20.56 20.54
N LEU A 28 -10.54 20.65 20.59
CA LEU A 28 -9.84 21.86 20.99
C LEU A 28 -9.32 22.56 19.72
N GLY A 29 -9.73 23.81 19.52
CA GLY A 29 -9.23 24.67 18.46
C GLY A 29 -10.32 25.53 17.82
N ASP A 30 -10.75 26.57 18.53
CA ASP A 30 -11.47 27.71 17.96
C ASP A 30 -10.52 28.47 17.02
N GLY A 31 -10.97 28.67 15.79
CA GLY A 31 -10.17 29.23 14.70
C GLY A 31 -10.98 29.20 13.41
N SER A 32 -11.88 30.18 13.27
CA SER A 32 -12.72 30.40 12.09
C SER A 32 -11.88 30.63 10.82
N ALA A 33 -11.63 29.57 10.07
CA ALA A 33 -11.32 29.63 8.64
C ALA A 33 -11.96 28.40 7.98
N ALA A 34 -13.04 28.64 7.23
CA ALA A 34 -13.70 27.61 6.45
C ALA A 34 -12.72 27.06 5.40
N SER A 35 -12.15 25.87 5.63
CA SER A 35 -11.42 25.14 4.62
C SER A 35 -12.43 24.48 3.69
N THR A 36 -12.79 25.16 2.61
CA THR A 36 -13.55 24.57 1.51
C THR A 36 -12.68 23.51 0.86
N VAL A 37 -12.98 22.24 1.14
CA VAL A 37 -12.45 21.11 0.38
C VAL A 37 -12.93 21.25 -1.06
N ALA A 38 -12.01 21.50 -1.99
CA ALA A 38 -12.31 21.47 -3.41
C ALA A 38 -12.72 20.04 -3.82
N GLN A 39 -14.00 19.87 -4.14
CA GLN A 39 -14.50 18.68 -4.81
C GLN A 39 -14.00 18.73 -6.26
N VAL A 40 -13.07 17.84 -6.61
CA VAL A 40 -12.68 17.63 -8.01
C VAL A 40 -13.75 16.74 -8.65
N ALA A 41 -14.46 17.28 -9.64
CA ALA A 41 -15.42 16.51 -10.42
C ALA A 41 -14.71 15.39 -11.21
N PRO A 42 -15.31 14.19 -11.36
CA PRO A 42 -14.74 13.16 -12.20
C PRO A 42 -14.77 13.64 -13.66
N SER A 43 -13.60 13.81 -14.26
CA SER A 43 -13.49 13.91 -15.71
C SER A 43 -13.62 12.51 -16.31
N ASP A 44 -14.59 12.34 -17.20
CA ASP A 44 -14.82 11.11 -17.97
C ASP A 44 -13.61 10.78 -18.85
N GLY A 45 -12.64 10.08 -18.27
CA GLY A 45 -11.56 9.41 -18.97
C GLY A 45 -11.79 7.90 -18.91
N TYR A 46 -12.54 7.37 -19.87
CA TYR A 46 -12.64 5.93 -20.08
C TYR A 46 -11.25 5.39 -20.45
N TYR A 47 -10.57 4.74 -19.51
CA TYR A 47 -9.56 3.75 -19.82
C TYR A 47 -10.30 2.45 -20.16
N GLN A 48 -10.38 2.13 -21.45
CA GLN A 48 -10.81 0.83 -21.92
C GLN A 48 -9.65 -0.15 -21.76
N ASP A 49 -9.78 -1.10 -20.83
CA ASP A 49 -8.95 -2.31 -20.83
C ASP A 49 -9.60 -3.33 -21.79
N ASP A 50 -8.98 -3.49 -22.96
CA ASP A 50 -9.32 -4.52 -23.95
C ASP A 50 -9.02 -5.90 -23.37
N ASN A 51 -10.08 -6.68 -23.13
CA ASN A 51 -9.98 -8.12 -22.91
C ASN A 51 -10.83 -8.85 -23.97
N SER A 52 -10.29 -9.03 -25.18
CA SER A 52 -10.77 -10.08 -26.08
C SER A 52 -9.78 -10.39 -27.21
N THR A 53 -9.11 -11.53 -27.13
CA THR A 53 -8.70 -12.29 -28.31
C THR A 53 -8.74 -13.79 -28.01
N ALA A 54 -9.92 -14.37 -28.13
CA ALA A 54 -10.08 -15.80 -28.42
C ALA A 54 -10.99 -15.90 -29.65
N SER A 55 -10.35 -16.01 -30.81
CA SER A 55 -10.98 -16.19 -32.11
C SER A 55 -11.66 -17.56 -32.21
N ASN A 56 -12.97 -17.59 -32.39
CA ASN A 56 -13.67 -18.76 -32.95
C ASN A 56 -14.40 -18.34 -34.22
N ALA A 57 -13.78 -18.64 -35.36
CA ALA A 57 -14.37 -18.48 -36.67
C ALA A 57 -15.41 -19.58 -36.90
N THR A 58 -16.66 -19.17 -37.15
CA THR A 58 -17.75 -20.04 -37.61
C THR A 58 -17.58 -20.29 -39.11
N GLN A 59 -17.41 -21.55 -39.52
CA GLN A 59 -17.61 -21.96 -40.92
C GLN A 59 -18.93 -22.74 -41.06
N GLN A 60 -19.61 -22.46 -42.16
CA GLN A 60 -20.97 -22.83 -42.49
C GLN A 60 -21.01 -24.15 -43.28
N GLN A 61 -21.73 -25.13 -42.72
CA GLN A 61 -22.55 -26.20 -43.34
C GLN A 61 -22.11 -26.94 -44.62
N SER A 62 -22.17 -28.28 -44.54
CA SER A 62 -22.82 -29.17 -45.53
C SER A 62 -23.18 -30.53 -44.90
N ALA A 63 -24.36 -31.04 -45.24
CA ALA A 63 -25.08 -32.14 -44.58
C ALA A 63 -24.81 -33.53 -45.19
N THR A 64 -24.97 -34.59 -44.37
CA THR A 64 -25.63 -35.87 -44.72
C THR A 64 -25.80 -36.78 -43.48
N GLY A 65 -26.99 -37.36 -43.29
CA GLY A 65 -27.12 -38.79 -42.94
C GLY A 65 -27.45 -39.24 -41.50
N SER A 66 -28.70 -39.68 -41.32
CA SER A 66 -29.19 -40.83 -40.53
C SER A 66 -29.26 -40.81 -38.99
N ALA A 67 -30.52 -40.92 -38.55
CA ALA A 67 -31.12 -41.35 -37.28
C ALA A 67 -30.29 -42.19 -36.27
N ALA A 68 -30.37 -41.79 -35.00
CA ALA A 68 -30.52 -42.68 -33.85
C ALA A 68 -31.12 -41.92 -32.66
N ALA A 69 -32.10 -42.53 -31.99
CA ALA A 69 -32.78 -42.02 -30.80
C ALA A 69 -31.85 -42.08 -29.56
N GLY A 70 -31.73 -40.98 -28.84
CA GLY A 70 -31.00 -40.88 -27.58
C GLY A 70 -31.74 -39.97 -26.61
N TYR A 71 -32.08 -40.51 -25.45
CA TYR A 71 -32.70 -39.80 -24.33
C TYR A 71 -31.80 -38.64 -23.87
N VAL A 72 -32.29 -37.40 -23.90
CA VAL A 72 -31.59 -36.23 -23.36
C VAL A 72 -31.89 -36.15 -21.86
N SER A 73 -30.92 -36.57 -21.04
CA SER A 73 -30.92 -36.27 -19.60
C SER A 73 -30.55 -34.81 -19.41
N SER A 74 -31.46 -34.02 -18.85
CA SER A 74 -31.22 -32.63 -18.48
C SER A 74 -30.28 -32.58 -17.27
N SER A 75 -28.98 -32.43 -17.50
CA SER A 75 -28.08 -31.95 -16.46
C SER A 75 -28.21 -30.43 -16.38
N SER A 76 -28.90 -29.97 -15.34
CA SER A 76 -28.82 -28.58 -14.88
C SER A 76 -27.39 -28.33 -14.39
N GLY A 77 -26.49 -28.05 -15.33
CA GLY A 77 -25.16 -27.54 -15.05
C GLY A 77 -25.31 -26.12 -14.56
N SER A 78 -25.23 -25.94 -13.24
CA SER A 78 -25.03 -24.64 -12.63
C SER A 78 -23.68 -24.10 -13.12
N ASN A 79 -23.69 -23.36 -14.22
CA ASN A 79 -22.58 -22.48 -14.56
C ASN A 79 -22.54 -21.39 -13.50
N SER A 80 -21.84 -21.65 -12.41
CA SER A 80 -21.32 -20.59 -11.56
C SER A 80 -20.31 -19.83 -12.40
N VAL A 81 -20.79 -18.80 -13.10
CA VAL A 81 -19.94 -17.75 -13.63
C VAL A 81 -19.15 -17.25 -12.43
N SER A 82 -17.84 -17.48 -12.44
CA SER A 82 -16.92 -16.80 -11.53
C SER A 82 -17.04 -15.32 -11.88
N LEU A 83 -17.96 -14.63 -11.20
CA LEU A 83 -18.03 -13.17 -11.21
C LEU A 83 -16.66 -12.74 -10.73
N GLY A 84 -15.82 -12.26 -11.66
CA GLY A 84 -14.52 -11.72 -11.32
C GLY A 84 -14.73 -10.70 -10.22
N THR A 85 -14.31 -11.02 -9.01
CA THR A 85 -14.48 -10.15 -7.87
C THR A 85 -13.66 -8.90 -8.15
N THR A 86 -14.32 -7.76 -8.30
CA THR A 86 -13.65 -6.47 -8.43
C THR A 86 -12.82 -6.20 -7.18
N HIS A 87 -11.64 -5.58 -7.37
CA HIS A 87 -10.73 -5.29 -6.28
C HIS A 87 -11.39 -4.41 -5.20
N VAL A 88 -11.08 -4.63 -3.91
CA VAL A 88 -11.74 -3.98 -2.76
C VAL A 88 -11.72 -2.46 -2.82
N GLN A 89 -10.72 -1.88 -3.50
CA GLN A 89 -10.61 -0.44 -3.72
C GLN A 89 -11.88 0.19 -4.30
N HIS A 90 -12.62 -0.54 -5.16
CA HIS A 90 -13.82 -0.02 -5.80
C HIS A 90 -14.94 0.14 -4.76
N SER A 91 -15.17 -0.89 -3.95
CA SER A 91 -16.16 -0.87 -2.87
C SER A 91 -15.80 0.14 -1.76
N ILE A 92 -14.51 0.37 -1.50
CA ILE A 92 -14.08 1.42 -0.57
C ILE A 92 -14.40 2.81 -1.14
N ARG A 93 -14.11 3.05 -2.43
CA ARG A 93 -14.35 4.35 -3.09
C ARG A 93 -15.82 4.67 -3.26
N SER A 94 -16.67 3.68 -3.52
CA SER A 94 -18.14 3.85 -3.60
C SER A 94 -18.78 4.01 -2.22
N GLY A 95 -18.09 3.62 -1.15
CA GLY A 95 -18.62 3.61 0.22
C GLY A 95 -19.41 2.36 0.57
N ASP A 96 -19.42 1.32 -0.28
CA ASP A 96 -20.09 0.04 -0.03
C ASP A 96 -19.44 -0.72 1.14
N VAL A 97 -18.12 -0.55 1.32
CA VAL A 97 -17.39 -1.07 2.47
C VAL A 97 -16.52 0.01 3.09
N SER A 98 -16.37 -0.01 4.41
CA SER A 98 -15.47 0.90 5.11
C SER A 98 -14.00 0.49 4.95
N SER A 99 -13.11 1.47 4.86
CA SER A 99 -11.67 1.22 4.95
C SER A 99 -11.29 0.86 6.39
N VAL A 100 -10.64 -0.29 6.55
CA VAL A 100 -10.07 -0.76 7.82
C VAL A 100 -8.64 -1.16 7.52
N GLY A 101 -7.69 -0.38 8.01
CA GLY A 101 -6.32 -0.49 7.54
C GLY A 101 -5.26 -0.14 8.56
N VAL A 102 -4.01 -0.35 8.14
CA VAL A 102 -2.80 -0.11 8.92
C VAL A 102 -1.81 0.75 8.15
N ASN A 103 -0.87 1.36 8.87
CA ASN A 103 0.22 2.14 8.27
C ASN A 103 1.46 1.25 8.11
N LEU A 104 2.10 1.32 6.96
CA LEU A 104 3.44 0.78 6.72
C LEU A 104 4.51 1.80 7.16
N GLY A 105 4.41 2.26 8.41
CA GLY A 105 5.25 3.31 8.98
C GLY A 105 6.70 2.84 9.21
N GLY A 106 7.65 3.76 9.11
CA GLY A 106 9.08 3.43 9.23
C GLY A 106 9.65 2.61 8.06
N TRP A 107 8.89 2.37 6.99
CA TRP A 107 9.37 1.61 5.82
C TRP A 107 10.10 2.50 4.83
N LEU A 108 9.39 3.17 3.90
CA LEU A 108 9.98 4.02 2.84
C LEU A 108 10.30 5.45 3.30
N VAL A 109 9.97 5.77 4.56
CA VAL A 109 10.38 6.98 5.27
C VAL A 109 10.83 6.51 6.65
N ALA A 110 12.09 6.74 6.97
CA ALA A 110 12.67 6.26 8.22
C ALA A 110 12.28 7.13 9.43
N GLU A 111 11.82 6.49 10.50
CA GLU A 111 11.45 7.14 11.75
C GLU A 111 12.16 6.46 12.93
N HIS A 112 13.11 7.18 13.57
CA HIS A 112 13.96 6.61 14.62
C HIS A 112 13.16 6.03 15.80
N TRP A 113 12.05 6.67 16.19
CA TRP A 113 11.23 6.18 17.29
C TRP A 113 10.52 4.84 16.98
N MET A 114 10.29 4.51 15.70
CA MET A 114 9.70 3.25 15.28
C MET A 114 10.76 2.17 15.04
N THR A 115 11.90 2.55 14.46
CA THR A 115 12.91 1.63 13.94
C THR A 115 14.26 1.80 14.62
N GLY A 116 14.34 2.32 15.84
CA GLY A 116 15.61 2.70 16.49
C GLY A 116 16.66 1.59 16.65
N ALA A 117 16.27 0.31 16.52
CA ALA A 117 17.20 -0.82 16.49
C ALA A 117 17.77 -1.14 15.09
N ALA A 118 17.32 -0.46 14.03
CA ALA A 118 17.72 -0.73 12.66
C ALA A 118 19.16 -0.29 12.36
N ASP A 119 19.82 -1.01 11.46
CA ASP A 119 21.25 -0.88 11.20
C ASP A 119 21.63 0.50 10.61
N PHE A 120 20.71 1.20 9.95
CA PHE A 120 20.96 2.53 9.40
C PHE A 120 20.97 3.65 10.46
N TRP A 121 20.58 3.36 11.71
CA TRP A 121 20.76 4.29 12.83
C TRP A 121 22.06 4.06 13.60
N GLN A 122 22.77 2.96 13.35
CA GLN A 122 23.97 2.61 14.13
C GLN A 122 25.10 3.61 13.87
N GLY A 123 25.66 4.15 14.95
CA GLY A 123 26.73 5.14 14.87
C GLY A 123 26.26 6.58 14.60
N VAL A 124 24.96 6.80 14.41
CA VAL A 124 24.36 8.15 14.36
C VAL A 124 24.07 8.59 15.80
N GLY A 125 24.45 9.82 16.14
CA GLY A 125 24.12 10.39 17.46
C GLY A 125 22.60 10.50 17.66
N GLU A 126 22.12 10.25 18.87
CA GLU A 126 20.68 10.17 19.17
C GLU A 126 19.90 11.44 18.76
N ASP A 127 20.49 12.62 18.98
CA ASP A 127 19.93 13.91 18.56
C ASP A 127 19.79 14.04 17.04
N ASP A 128 20.71 13.47 16.27
CA ASP A 128 20.69 13.54 14.81
C ASP A 128 19.79 12.46 14.20
N ALA A 129 19.74 11.26 14.80
CA ALA A 129 18.76 10.24 14.45
C ALA A 129 17.32 10.72 14.72
N GLY A 130 17.11 11.44 15.82
CA GLY A 130 15.81 12.05 16.16
C GLY A 130 15.35 13.15 15.20
N LYS A 131 16.26 13.74 14.41
CA LYS A 131 15.95 14.76 13.39
C LYS A 131 15.65 14.15 12.01
N GLY A 132 15.56 12.82 11.92
CA GLY A 132 15.09 12.11 10.75
C GLY A 132 16.18 11.72 9.74
N GLU A 133 15.73 11.04 8.69
CA GLU A 133 16.55 10.35 7.68
C GLU A 133 17.60 11.26 7.05
N TYR A 134 17.22 12.47 6.63
CA TYR A 134 18.16 13.44 6.02
C TYR A 134 19.33 13.75 6.94
N THR A 135 19.03 14.11 8.19
CA THR A 135 20.07 14.52 9.15
C THR A 135 20.99 13.35 9.48
N ALA A 136 20.43 12.17 9.66
CA ALA A 136 21.20 10.97 9.91
C ALA A 136 22.18 10.65 8.78
N ILE A 137 21.74 10.76 7.51
CA ILE A 137 22.63 10.54 6.37
C ILE A 137 23.65 11.69 6.23
N ALA A 138 23.19 12.93 6.22
CA ALA A 138 24.02 14.11 5.92
C ALA A 138 25.12 14.37 6.96
N LYS A 139 24.89 13.98 8.21
CA LYS A 139 25.86 14.17 9.31
C LYS A 139 26.64 12.91 9.68
N ALA A 140 26.36 11.78 9.06
CA ALA A 140 27.10 10.57 9.33
C ALA A 140 28.56 10.69 8.89
N THR A 141 29.44 10.05 9.65
CA THR A 141 30.84 9.86 9.25
C THR A 141 30.93 9.02 7.97
N ASP A 142 29.98 8.11 7.76
CA ASP A 142 29.88 7.26 6.57
C ASP A 142 28.43 7.23 6.04
N PRO A 143 28.05 8.23 5.21
CA PRO A 143 26.72 8.32 4.62
C PRO A 143 26.37 7.13 3.72
N ASP A 144 27.36 6.55 3.03
CA ASP A 144 27.14 5.47 2.07
C ASP A 144 26.77 4.16 2.77
N THR A 145 27.39 3.88 3.93
CA THR A 145 26.97 2.76 4.78
C THR A 145 25.52 2.92 5.25
N ILE A 146 25.10 4.13 5.65
CA ILE A 146 23.70 4.38 6.05
C ILE A 146 22.75 4.14 4.87
N ARG A 147 23.07 4.68 3.68
CA ARG A 147 22.26 4.45 2.47
C ARG A 147 22.15 2.98 2.11
N SER A 148 23.25 2.24 2.20
CA SER A 148 23.27 0.79 1.97
C SER A 148 22.38 0.04 2.98
N ASN A 149 22.41 0.42 4.25
CA ASN A 149 21.56 -0.18 5.28
C ASN A 149 20.08 0.20 5.10
N LEU A 150 19.77 1.42 4.66
CA LEU A 150 18.42 1.84 4.29
C LEU A 150 17.89 1.06 3.08
N GLU A 151 18.71 0.85 2.04
CA GLU A 151 18.31 0.04 0.90
C GLU A 151 18.00 -1.41 1.32
N ASN A 152 18.84 -2.01 2.18
CA ASN A 152 18.56 -3.32 2.75
C ASN A 152 17.25 -3.33 3.56
N HIS A 153 17.01 -2.29 4.38
CA HIS A 153 15.77 -2.13 5.13
C HIS A 153 14.54 -2.03 4.20
N HIS A 154 14.57 -1.17 3.19
CA HIS A 154 13.49 -1.05 2.21
C HIS A 154 13.17 -2.38 1.54
N SER A 155 14.19 -3.21 1.30
CA SER A 155 14.02 -4.53 0.67
C SER A 155 13.51 -5.65 1.57
N THR A 156 13.62 -5.50 2.90
CA THR A 156 13.37 -6.60 3.86
C THR A 156 12.37 -6.28 4.96
N PHE A 157 12.09 -5.01 5.24
CA PHE A 157 11.27 -4.59 6.37
C PHE A 157 9.78 -4.86 6.16
N ILE A 158 9.26 -4.54 4.97
CA ILE A 158 7.92 -4.94 4.52
C ILE A 158 8.08 -5.78 3.26
N THR A 159 7.42 -6.92 3.25
CA THR A 159 7.42 -7.90 2.18
C THR A 159 5.98 -8.28 1.80
N GLU A 160 5.83 -9.05 0.73
CA GLU A 160 4.53 -9.63 0.36
C GLU A 160 3.88 -10.40 1.52
N SER A 161 4.68 -11.11 2.34
CA SER A 161 4.17 -11.88 3.47
C SER A 161 3.44 -11.00 4.48
N ASP A 162 3.92 -9.78 4.71
CA ASP A 162 3.28 -8.83 5.63
C ASP A 162 1.92 -8.37 5.07
N ILE A 163 1.81 -8.19 3.75
CA ILE A 163 0.54 -7.85 3.08
C ILE A 163 -0.45 -9.02 3.15
N ALA A 164 0.05 -10.26 3.01
CA ALA A 164 -0.75 -11.46 3.17
C ALA A 164 -1.30 -11.58 4.61
N ASP A 165 -0.47 -11.31 5.62
CA ASP A 165 -0.86 -11.35 7.03
C ASP A 165 -1.87 -10.25 7.37
N ILE A 166 -1.71 -9.04 6.81
CA ILE A 166 -2.66 -7.93 6.93
C ILE A 166 -4.04 -8.33 6.37
N ALA A 167 -4.06 -8.94 5.18
CA ALA A 167 -5.30 -9.42 4.57
C ALA A 167 -5.94 -10.56 5.38
N ALA A 168 -5.12 -11.50 5.87
CA ALA A 168 -5.58 -12.62 6.71
C ALA A 168 -6.16 -12.14 8.05
N ALA A 169 -5.68 -11.00 8.57
CA ALA A 169 -6.24 -10.34 9.75
C ALA A 169 -7.59 -9.63 9.49
N GLY A 170 -8.09 -9.64 8.25
CA GLY A 170 -9.36 -9.01 7.86
C GLY A 170 -9.27 -7.52 7.58
N LEU A 171 -8.06 -6.97 7.50
CA LEU A 171 -7.82 -5.59 7.06
C LEU A 171 -7.92 -5.52 5.54
N ASN A 172 -8.33 -4.36 5.02
CA ASN A 172 -8.60 -4.18 3.59
C ASN A 172 -7.84 -3.02 2.95
N THR A 173 -7.07 -2.26 3.75
CA THR A 173 -6.33 -1.09 3.29
C THR A 173 -4.97 -0.99 3.96
N VAL A 174 -3.95 -0.57 3.23
CA VAL A 174 -2.67 -0.12 3.79
C VAL A 174 -2.40 1.33 3.40
N ARG A 175 -1.91 2.13 4.33
CA ARG A 175 -1.35 3.46 4.06
C ARG A 175 0.16 3.36 4.03
N VAL A 176 0.78 3.78 2.92
CA VAL A 176 2.23 3.77 2.74
C VAL A 176 2.77 5.21 2.72
N PRO A 177 3.53 5.62 3.75
CA PRO A 177 4.27 6.88 3.76
C PRO A 177 5.39 6.87 2.70
N VAL A 178 5.50 7.94 1.92
CA VAL A 178 6.60 8.15 0.97
C VAL A 178 7.14 9.57 1.07
N GLY A 179 8.44 9.75 0.93
CA GLY A 179 9.08 11.07 0.84
C GLY A 179 9.16 11.57 -0.60
N TYR A 180 9.29 12.88 -0.79
CA TYR A 180 9.43 13.48 -2.13
C TYR A 180 10.63 12.91 -2.91
N TRP A 181 11.68 12.47 -2.21
CA TRP A 181 12.88 11.86 -2.79
C TRP A 181 12.64 10.49 -3.43
N ILE A 182 11.48 9.85 -3.23
CA ILE A 182 11.22 8.48 -3.71
C ILE A 182 11.39 8.31 -5.23
N VAL A 183 11.16 9.37 -6.01
CA VAL A 183 11.31 9.35 -7.47
C VAL A 183 12.79 9.44 -7.91
N GLY A 184 13.70 9.79 -7.00
CA GLY A 184 15.14 9.79 -7.24
C GLY A 184 15.67 10.97 -8.06
N PHE A 185 14.86 12.03 -8.25
CA PHE A 185 15.26 13.28 -8.90
C PHE A 185 14.29 14.41 -8.53
N ASP A 186 14.73 15.66 -8.67
CA ASP A 186 13.89 16.84 -8.54
C ASP A 186 14.33 17.94 -9.51
N HIS A 187 13.73 17.97 -10.70
CA HIS A 187 14.11 18.92 -11.75
C HIS A 187 13.67 20.37 -11.45
N ASP A 188 12.69 20.53 -10.58
CA ASP A 188 12.12 21.82 -10.19
C ASP A 188 12.55 22.17 -8.75
N ASP A 189 13.79 21.89 -8.38
CA ASP A 189 14.35 22.34 -7.11
C ASP A 189 14.57 23.87 -7.13
N PRO A 190 13.70 24.67 -6.46
CA PRO A 190 13.85 26.12 -6.47
C PRO A 190 15.09 26.59 -5.70
N SER A 191 15.63 25.76 -4.81
CA SER A 191 16.82 26.07 -4.01
C SER A 191 18.12 25.78 -4.76
N GLY A 192 18.09 24.85 -5.73
CA GLY A 192 19.27 24.31 -6.39
C GLY A 192 20.20 23.52 -5.45
N ALA A 193 19.76 23.18 -4.24
CA ALA A 193 20.56 22.46 -3.24
C ALA A 193 20.68 20.96 -3.55
N ALA A 194 19.75 20.42 -4.35
CA ALA A 194 19.68 19.01 -4.69
C ALA A 194 19.61 18.08 -3.47
N ASP A 195 18.88 18.49 -2.42
CA ASP A 195 18.75 17.73 -1.16
C ASP A 195 18.23 16.29 -1.35
N TRP A 196 17.51 16.03 -2.44
CA TRP A 196 17.06 14.69 -2.82
C TRP A 196 18.24 13.72 -3.06
N GLU A 197 19.42 14.20 -3.43
CA GLU A 197 20.63 13.39 -3.63
C GLU A 197 21.20 12.85 -2.31
N VAL A 198 20.82 13.43 -1.17
CA VAL A 198 21.24 12.93 0.13
C VAL A 198 20.62 11.55 0.40
N TYR A 199 19.35 11.36 0.01
CA TYR A 199 18.58 10.17 0.33
C TYR A 199 18.97 8.93 -0.49
N THR A 200 18.52 7.76 -0.02
CA THR A 200 18.69 6.51 -0.75
C THR A 200 17.79 6.48 -2.00
N ASN A 201 18.40 6.26 -3.17
CA ASN A 201 17.72 6.17 -4.46
C ASN A 201 17.29 4.72 -4.77
N GLY A 202 16.40 4.54 -5.74
CA GLY A 202 15.99 3.24 -6.26
C GLY A 202 14.89 2.53 -5.46
N THR A 203 14.27 3.25 -4.51
CA THR A 203 13.27 2.69 -3.57
C THR A 203 11.86 2.63 -4.16
N LEU A 204 11.59 3.39 -5.22
CA LEU A 204 10.30 3.39 -5.95
C LEU A 204 9.85 1.98 -6.37
N LYS A 205 10.79 1.09 -6.69
CA LYS A 205 10.51 -0.31 -7.07
C LYS A 205 9.75 -1.09 -5.99
N TYR A 206 9.94 -0.75 -4.71
CA TYR A 206 9.24 -1.41 -3.60
C TYR A 206 7.79 -0.93 -3.46
N LEU A 207 7.55 0.37 -3.68
CA LEU A 207 6.20 0.91 -3.79
C LEU A 207 5.47 0.33 -5.00
N ASP A 208 6.16 0.20 -6.13
CA ASP A 208 5.61 -0.40 -7.34
C ASP A 208 5.24 -1.87 -7.12
N ALA A 209 6.11 -2.67 -6.50
CA ALA A 209 5.81 -4.06 -6.12
C ALA A 209 4.60 -4.16 -5.17
N LEU A 210 4.50 -3.27 -4.16
CA LEU A 210 3.34 -3.22 -3.28
C LEU A 210 2.04 -3.01 -4.08
N ILE A 211 2.01 -2.03 -4.99
CA ILE A 211 0.78 -1.64 -5.71
C ILE A 211 0.41 -2.63 -6.82
N THR A 212 1.41 -3.06 -7.59
CA THR A 212 1.18 -3.81 -8.83
C THR A 212 1.14 -5.32 -8.64
N ASP A 213 1.67 -5.83 -7.53
CA ASP A 213 1.73 -7.26 -7.23
C ASP A 213 1.03 -7.58 -5.90
N TRP A 214 1.65 -7.22 -4.77
CA TRP A 214 1.25 -7.73 -3.45
C TRP A 214 -0.18 -7.33 -3.08
N ALA A 215 -0.51 -6.05 -3.20
CA ALA A 215 -1.82 -5.53 -2.82
C ALA A 215 -2.93 -6.07 -3.72
N LYS A 216 -2.68 -6.18 -5.04
CA LYS A 216 -3.62 -6.78 -6.00
C LYS A 216 -3.88 -8.25 -5.68
N LYS A 217 -2.83 -9.02 -5.41
CA LYS A 217 -2.92 -10.44 -5.10
C LYS A 217 -3.69 -10.72 -3.82
N HIS A 218 -3.51 -9.87 -2.81
CA HIS A 218 -4.15 -10.00 -1.50
C HIS A 218 -5.44 -9.19 -1.34
N ASN A 219 -5.93 -8.56 -2.42
CA ASN A 219 -7.12 -7.73 -2.43
C ASN A 219 -7.11 -6.63 -1.35
N ILE A 220 -6.00 -5.91 -1.26
CA ILE A 220 -5.75 -4.81 -0.33
C ILE A 220 -5.71 -3.49 -1.10
N ALA A 221 -6.47 -2.48 -0.67
CA ALA A 221 -6.33 -1.13 -1.21
C ALA A 221 -5.07 -0.44 -0.67
N VAL A 222 -4.39 0.35 -1.51
CA VAL A 222 -3.21 1.13 -1.12
C VAL A 222 -3.54 2.62 -1.13
N LEU A 223 -3.29 3.28 -0.01
CA LEU A 223 -3.28 4.75 0.10
C LEU A 223 -1.82 5.22 0.12
N ILE A 224 -1.38 5.83 -0.98
CA ILE A 224 -0.07 6.48 -1.05
C ILE A 224 -0.16 7.81 -0.31
N SER A 225 0.69 7.98 0.71
CA SER A 225 0.77 9.21 1.48
C SER A 225 2.07 9.93 1.20
N LEU A 226 2.02 11.08 0.52
CA LEU A 226 3.14 12.02 0.49
C LEU A 226 3.39 12.53 1.92
N HIS A 227 4.36 11.91 2.58
CA HIS A 227 4.61 12.03 4.02
C HIS A 227 5.72 13.02 4.35
N ALA A 228 6.59 13.30 3.39
CA ALA A 228 7.60 14.33 3.50
C ALA A 228 7.64 15.13 2.19
N ALA A 229 7.26 16.41 2.28
CA ALA A 229 7.41 17.36 1.19
C ALA A 229 8.82 17.99 1.23
N LYS A 230 9.26 18.49 0.07
CA LYS A 230 10.50 19.28 -0.03
C LYS A 230 10.48 20.42 1.00
N GLY A 231 11.60 20.60 1.72
CA GLY A 231 11.76 21.65 2.73
C GLY A 231 11.08 21.38 4.08
N SER A 232 10.44 20.22 4.25
CA SER A 232 9.61 19.85 5.39
C SER A 232 8.34 20.69 5.55
N GLN A 233 7.20 20.00 5.67
CA GLN A 233 5.90 20.62 5.92
C GLN A 233 5.57 20.75 7.43
N ASN A 234 6.38 20.20 8.33
CA ASN A 234 6.05 20.06 9.75
C ASN A 234 7.23 20.12 10.73
N GLY A 235 8.46 20.35 10.27
CA GLY A 235 9.67 20.56 11.09
C GLY A 235 10.71 19.46 10.94
#